data_AF-A0A8X6V3W5-F1
#
_entry.id   AF-A0A8X6V3W5-F1
#
_cell.length_a   1.000
_cell.length_b   1.000
_cell.length_c   1.000
_cell.angle_alpha   90.00
_cell.angle_beta   90.00
_cell.angle_gamma   90.00
#
_symmetry.space_group_name_H-M   'P 1'
#
loop_
_entity.id
_entity.type
_entity.pdbx_description
1 polymer ?
#
loop_
_entity_poly.entity_id
_entity_poly.type
_entity_poly.pdbx_seq_one_letter_code
_entity_poly.pdbx_strand_id
1 'polypeptide(L)' 'MAGPSPDLSPVLHVWDQLKRQMPLCHSLHDLELAVQDLWAHLPQDNIRFLINSMPDRVAACIAAGGGPTRY' A
#
# COMPACT_ATOMS: atom_id res chain seq x y z
N MET A 1 -5.80 -1.67 -22.99
CA MET A 1 -4.53 -1.38 -22.29
C MET A 1 -4.76 -1.72 -20.83
N ALA A 2 -4.06 -2.72 -20.29
CA ALA A 2 -4.10 -2.97 -18.85
C ALA A 2 -3.38 -1.82 -18.15
N GLY A 3 -4.09 -1.08 -17.29
CA GLY A 3 -3.47 -0.05 -16.46
C GLY A 3 -2.44 -0.66 -15.51
N PRO A 4 -1.58 0.15 -14.87
CA PRO A 4 -0.60 -0.37 -13.91
C PRO A 4 -1.33 -1.17 -12.82
N SER A 5 -0.98 -2.46 -12.65
CA SER A 5 -1.57 -3.30 -11.60
C SER A 5 -1.22 -2.73 -10.23
N PRO A 6 -2.18 -2.15 -9.48
CA PRO A 6 -1.90 -1.57 -8.17
C PRO A 6 -1.43 -2.65 -7.17
N ASP A 7 -1.86 -3.89 -7.40
CA ASP A 7 -1.47 -5.12 -6.72
C ASP A 7 0.03 -5.42 -6.78
N LEU A 8 0.79 -4.78 -7.69
CA LEU A 8 2.23 -4.99 -7.85
C LEU A 8 3.07 -3.79 -7.40
N SER A 9 2.45 -2.77 -6.81
CA SER A 9 3.15 -1.59 -6.34
C SER A 9 3.18 -1.55 -4.80
N PRO A 10 4.30 -1.92 -4.17
CA PRO A 10 4.44 -1.84 -2.71
C PRO A 10 4.16 -0.46 -2.14
N VAL A 11 4.53 0.61 -2.87
CA VAL A 11 4.30 1.99 -2.44
C VAL A 11 2.80 2.35 -2.41
N LEU A 12 2.01 1.86 -3.37
CA LEU A 12 0.56 2.07 -3.36
C LEU A 12 -0.09 1.32 -2.20
N HIS A 13 0.41 0.14 -1.85
CA HIS A 13 -0.09 -0.60 -0.69
C HIS A 13 0.23 0.10 0.63
N VAL A 14 1.45 0.62 0.78
CA VAL A 14 1.82 1.43 1.96
C VAL A 14 0.93 2.67 2.06
N TRP A 15 0.67 3.34 0.94
CA TRP A 15 -0.23 4.50 0.92
C TRP A 15 -1.68 4.14 1.27
N ASP A 16 -2.17 2.97 0.82
CA ASP A 16 -3.49 2.48 1.21
C ASP A 16 -3.59 2.22 2.72
N GLN A 17 -2.56 1.60 3.30
CA GLN A 17 -2.50 1.37 4.74
C GLN A 17 -2.54 2.68 5.53
N LEU A 18 -1.74 3.67 5.14
CA LEU A 18 -1.71 4.99 5.79
C LEU A 18 -3.08 5.67 5.73
N LYS A 19 -3.75 5.65 4.58
CA LYS A 19 -5.11 6.21 4.43
C LYS A 19 -6.13 5.53 5.34
N ARG A 20 -6.01 4.22 5.58
CA ARG A 20 -6.91 3.49 6.50
C ARG A 20 -6.67 3.83 7.97
N GLN A 21 -5.43 4.19 8.31
CA GLN A 21 -5.03 4.56 9.68
C GLN A 21 -5.15 6.06 9.95
N MET A 22 -5.43 6.88 8.93
CA MET A 22 -5.61 8.31 9.07
C MET A 22 -6.78 8.64 10.02
N PRO A 23 -6.54 9.43 11.07
CA PRO A 23 -7.62 9.95 11.90
C PRO A 23 -8.44 10.99 11.14
N LEU A 24 -9.65 11.27 11.61
CA LEU A 24 -10.41 12.42 11.13
C LEU A 24 -9.66 13.71 11.48
N CYS A 25 -9.21 14.43 10.46
CA CYS A 25 -8.49 15.69 10.60
C CYS A 25 -9.42 16.85 10.24
N HIS A 26 -9.40 17.92 11.05
CA HIS A 26 -10.25 19.10 10.85
C HIS A 26 -9.50 20.30 10.26
N SER A 27 -8.18 20.19 10.12
CA SER A 27 -7.32 21.19 9.48
C SER A 27 -6.24 20.52 8.62
N LEU A 28 -5.66 21.27 7.68
CA LEU A 28 -4.51 20.82 6.90
C LEU A 28 -3.29 20.55 7.78
N HIS A 29 -3.13 21.30 8.87
CA HIS A 29 -2.02 21.11 9.80
C HIS A 29 -2.12 19.79 10.55
N ASP A 30 -3.32 19.45 11.05
CA ASP A 30 -3.55 18.17 11.72
C ASP A 30 -3.34 17.00 10.77
N LEU A 31 -3.74 17.17 9.50
CA LEU A 31 -3.52 16.17 8.45
C LEU A 31 -2.02 15.95 8.19
N GLU A 32 -1.25 17.04 8.05
CA GLU A 32 0.19 16.95 7.82
C GLU A 32 0.91 16.25 8.97
N LEU A 33 0.59 16.62 10.22
CA LEU A 33 1.14 15.97 11.41
C LEU A 33 0.75 14.48 11.48
N ALA A 34 -0.52 14.16 11.25
CA ALA A 34 -0.98 12.77 11.29
C ALA A 34 -0.30 11.90 10.22
N VAL A 35 -0.10 12.41 9.01
CA VAL A 35 0.62 11.68 7.95
C VAL A 35 2.08 11.47 8.32
N GLN A 36 2.76 12.50 8.84
CA GLN A 36 4.16 12.38 9.27
C GLN A 36 4.32 11.38 10.43
N ASP A 37 3.41 11.41 11.40
CA ASP A 37 3.42 10.50 12.55
C ASP A 37 3.16 9.06 12.13
N LEU A 38 2.13 8.82 11.31
CA LEU A 38 1.83 7.48 10.78
C LEU A 38 2.97 6.94 9.90
N TRP A 39 3.63 7.81 9.13
CA TRP A 39 4.80 7.43 8.33
C TRP A 39 5.98 7.03 9.22
N ALA A 40 6.27 7.80 10.28
CA ALA A 40 7.36 7.52 11.21
C ALA A 40 7.13 6.24 12.02
N HIS A 41 5.88 5.94 12.36
CA HIS A 41 5.49 4.76 13.14
C HIS A 41 5.10 3.55 12.27
N LEU A 42 5.32 3.61 10.95
CA LEU A 42 4.98 2.51 10.06
C LEU A 42 5.81 1.26 10.43
N PRO A 43 5.17 0.11 10.76
CA PRO A 43 5.89 -1.09 11.15
C PRO A 43 6.77 -1.59 10.01
N GLN A 44 8.07 -1.72 10.26
CA GLN A 44 9.01 -2.25 9.27
C GLN A 44 8.67 -3.67 8.84
N ASP A 45 8.04 -4.45 9.72
CA ASP A 45 7.59 -5.80 9.40
C ASP A 45 6.47 -5.81 8.36
N ASN A 46 5.61 -4.79 8.31
CA ASN A 46 4.61 -4.66 7.25
C ASN A 46 5.29 -4.41 5.89
N ILE A 47 6.32 -3.55 5.87
CA ILE A 47 7.10 -3.28 4.65
C ILE A 47 7.82 -4.56 4.19
N ARG A 48 8.46 -5.28 5.12
CA ARG A 48 9.14 -6.55 4.82
C ARG A 48 8.16 -7.60 4.32
N PHE A 49 6.99 -7.73 4.94
CA PHE A 49 5.94 -8.64 4.48
C PHE A 49 5.51 -8.31 3.05
N LEU A 50 5.30 -7.03 2.73
CA LEU A 50 4.95 -6.60 1.38
C LEU A 50 6.01 -6.98 0.36
N ILE A 51 7.28 -6.70 0.65
CA ILE A 51 8.40 -7.08 -0.21
C ILE A 51 8.47 -8.59 -0.39
N ASN A 52 8.35 -9.35 0.69
CA ASN A 52 8.42 -10.82 0.66
C ASN A 52 7.23 -11.44 -0.08
N SER A 53 6.06 -10.78 -0.11
CA SER A 53 4.88 -11.24 -0.84
C SER A 53 4.90 -10.92 -2.34
N MET A 54 5.85 -10.09 -2.81
CA MET A 54 5.92 -9.68 -4.22
C MET A 54 6.03 -10.84 -5.21
N PRO A 55 6.85 -11.88 -4.99
CA PRO A 55 6.89 -13.04 -5.88
C PRO A 55 5.52 -13.70 -6.05
N ASP A 56 4.76 -13.85 -4.97
CA ASP A 56 3.43 -14.47 -4.99
C ASP A 56 2.41 -13.58 -5.71
N ARG A 57 2.46 -12.26 -5.49
CA ARG A 57 1.62 -11.27 -6.19
C ARG A 57 1.90 -11.27 -7.69
N VAL A 58 3.17 -11.33 -8.08
CA VAL A 58 3.59 -11.43 -9.50
C VAL A 58 3.08 -12.73 -10.11
N ALA A 59 3.24 -13.87 -9.43
CA ALA A 59 2.73 -15.15 -9.90
C ALA A 59 1.20 -15.13 -10.08
N ALA A 60 0.47 -14.53 -9.14
CA ALA A 60 -0.98 -14.36 -9.24
C ALA A 60 -1.39 -13.46 -10.42
N CYS A 61 -0.66 -12.37 -10.67
CA CYS A 61 -0.93 -11.48 -11.81
C CYS A 61 -0.68 -12.18 -13.15
N ILE A 62 0.39 -12.97 -13.25
CA ILE A 62 0.67 -13.81 -14.43
C ILE A 62 -0.45 -14.84 -14.64
N ALA A 63 -0.88 -15.54 -13.58
CA ALA A 63 -1.96 -16.51 -13.65
C ALA A 63 -3.31 -15.88 -14.05
N ALA A 64 -3.55 -14.63 -13.64
CA ALA A 64 -4.72 -13.85 -14.02
C ALA A 64 -4.62 -13.24 -15.44
N GLY A 65 -3.53 -13.49 -16.18
CA GLY A 65 -3.32 -12.90 -17.51
C GLY A 65 -3.19 -11.37 -17.49
N GLY A 66 -2.68 -10.80 -16.38
CA GLY A 66 -2.63 -9.36 -16.13
C GLY A 66 -3.94 -8.76 -15.60
N GLY A 67 -4.93 -9.60 -15.29
CA GLY A 67 -6.17 -9.19 -14.64
C GLY A 67 -6.01 -8.90 -13.13
N PRO A 68 -7.08 -8.39 -12.48
CA PRO A 68 -7.06 -8.09 -11.05
C PRO A 68 -6.78 -9.34 -10.23
N THR A 69 -5.95 -9.21 -9.20
CA THR A 69 -5.68 -10.29 -8.25
C THR A 69 -6.40 -10.03 -6.92
N ARG A 70 -6.31 -10.96 -5.97
CA ARG A 70 -6.88 -10.77 -4.61
C ARG A 70 -6.06 -9.82 -3.73
N TYR A 71 -4.97 -9.27 -4.27
CA TYR A 71 -3.95 -8.55 -3.54
C TYR A 71 -4.03 -7.04 -3.69
#